data_AF-A0A968BP40-F1
#
_entry.id   AF-A0A968BP40-F1
#
_cell.length_a   1.000
_cell.length_b   1.000
_cell.length_c   1.000
_cell.angle_alpha   90.00
_cell.angle_beta   90.00
_cell.angle_gamma   90.00
#
_symmetry.space_group_name_H-M   'P 1'
#
loop_
_entity.id
_entity.type
_entity.pdbx_description
1 polymer ?
#
loop_
_entity_poly.entity_id
_entity_poly.type
_entity_poly.pdbx_seq_one_letter_code
_entity_poly.pdbx_strand_id
1 'polypeptide(L)'
;QGERVPTLPEVIELVRGRAELYIELKGQHTPGVVVKALQAAGFADQAIVGSFYPWLPQRVKFLAPTIRTSVLIGREVRQENFIEWALAVEADYVHPCWEKASPTPHKLLTP
;
A
#
# COMPACT_ATOMS: atom_id res chain seq x y z
N GLN A 1 8.10 23.01 18.93
CA GLN A 1 6.63 22.87 18.91
C GLN A 1 6.29 21.85 17.84
N GLY A 2 5.41 20.89 18.13
CA GLY A 2 5.08 19.80 17.20
C GLY A 2 3.85 20.14 16.38
N GLU A 3 3.82 19.68 15.12
CA GLU A 3 2.62 19.70 14.29
C GLU A 3 1.60 18.65 14.81
N ARG A 4 0.30 18.92 14.65
CA ARG A 4 -0.75 17.95 14.93
C ARG A 4 -0.70 16.84 13.87
N VAL A 5 -0.79 15.58 14.30
CA VAL A 5 -0.90 14.43 13.39
C VAL A 5 -2.18 14.56 12.55
N PRO A 6 -2.08 14.58 11.20
CA PRO A 6 -3.25 14.70 10.35
C PRO A 6 -4.03 13.39 10.28
N THR A 7 -5.32 13.51 10.00
CA THR A 7 -6.20 12.40 9.64
C THR A 7 -6.10 12.09 8.15
N LEU A 8 -6.47 10.88 7.74
CA LEU A 8 -6.47 10.52 6.31
C LEU A 8 -7.36 11.45 5.46
N PRO A 9 -8.59 11.84 5.88
CA PRO A 9 -9.37 12.82 5.12
C PRO A 9 -8.67 14.18 4.96
N GLU A 10 -8.00 14.69 5.99
CA GLU A 10 -7.24 15.94 5.90
C GLU A 10 -6.09 15.81 4.87
N VAL A 11 -5.42 14.65 4.82
CA VAL A 11 -4.38 14.39 3.81
C VAL A 11 -4.97 14.28 2.40
N ILE A 12 -6.12 13.61 2.22
CA ILE A 12 -6.80 13.51 0.92
C ILE A 12 -7.16 14.90 0.39
N GLU A 13 -7.78 15.74 1.21
CA GLU A 13 -8.12 17.10 0.81
C GLU A 13 -6.88 17.95 0.52
N LEU A 14 -5.80 17.75 1.28
CA LEU A 14 -4.54 18.40 1.01
C LEU A 14 -4.03 18.01 -0.39
N VAL A 15 -3.96 16.73 -0.75
CA VAL A 15 -3.34 16.30 -2.01
C VAL A 15 -4.25 16.38 -3.24
N ARG A 16 -5.54 16.64 -3.05
CA ARG A 16 -6.56 16.60 -4.12
C ARG A 16 -6.16 17.44 -5.33
N GLY A 17 -6.18 16.82 -6.51
CA GLY A 17 -5.81 17.44 -7.78
C GLY A 17 -4.31 17.74 -7.94
N ARG A 18 -3.47 17.31 -7.00
CA ARG A 18 -2.01 17.55 -6.99
C ARG A 18 -1.18 16.27 -6.98
N ALA A 19 -1.65 15.24 -6.27
CA ALA A 19 -0.97 13.96 -6.19
C ALA A 19 -1.95 12.81 -5.90
N GLU A 20 -1.53 11.60 -6.26
CA GLU A 20 -2.13 10.35 -5.80
C GLU A 20 -1.52 9.92 -4.46
N LEU A 21 -2.21 9.02 -3.74
CA LEU A 21 -1.74 8.52 -2.46
C LEU A 21 -1.28 7.05 -2.54
N TYR A 22 -0.12 6.78 -1.94
CA TYR A 22 0.29 5.43 -1.59
C TYR A 22 0.14 5.27 -0.07
N ILE A 23 -0.82 4.46 0.36
CA ILE A 23 -1.20 4.30 1.77
C ILE A 23 -0.71 2.96 2.30
N GLU A 24 0.14 2.97 3.32
CA GLU A 24 0.55 1.78 4.03
C GLU A 24 -0.40 1.44 5.19
N LEU A 25 -0.93 0.22 5.22
CA LEU A 25 -1.71 -0.31 6.34
C LEU A 25 -0.78 -0.94 7.38
N LYS A 26 -0.85 -0.42 8.61
CA LYS A 26 -0.01 -0.87 9.74
C LYS A 26 -0.71 -1.81 10.72
N GLY A 27 -2.04 -2.03 10.62
CA GLY A 27 -2.78 -2.80 11.63
C GLY A 27 -4.06 -3.45 11.12
N GLN A 28 -4.50 -4.52 11.80
CA GLN A 28 -5.60 -5.40 11.37
C GLN A 28 -6.95 -4.69 11.18
N HIS A 29 -7.21 -3.60 11.92
CA HIS A 29 -8.48 -2.87 11.86
C HIS A 29 -8.47 -1.71 10.85
N THR A 30 -7.37 -1.52 10.10
CA THR A 30 -7.22 -0.40 9.15
C THR A 30 -7.91 -0.58 7.79
N PRO A 31 -8.08 -1.79 7.20
CA PRO A 31 -8.64 -1.91 5.85
C PRO A 31 -10.01 -1.25 5.67
N GLY A 32 -10.97 -1.56 6.55
CA GLY A 32 -12.33 -1.06 6.42
C GLY A 32 -12.45 0.46 6.59
N VAL A 33 -11.68 1.05 7.52
CA VAL A 33 -11.71 2.50 7.74
C VAL A 33 -11.05 3.27 6.59
N VAL A 34 -9.97 2.73 6.00
CA VAL A 34 -9.31 3.33 4.83
C VAL A 34 -10.21 3.24 3.61
N VAL A 35 -10.81 2.08 3.32
CA VAL A 35 -11.76 1.91 2.22
C VAL A 35 -12.92 2.91 2.33
N LYS A 36 -13.53 3.02 3.54
CA LYS A 36 -14.62 3.96 3.78
C LYS A 36 -14.20 5.41 3.56
N ALA A 37 -13.01 5.80 4.03
CA ALA A 37 -12.51 7.17 3.84
C ALA A 37 -12.26 7.50 2.37
N LEU A 38 -11.64 6.60 1.61
CA LEU A 38 -11.37 6.77 0.18
C LEU A 38 -12.66 6.85 -0.64
N GLN A 39 -13.63 5.98 -0.36
CA GLN A 39 -14.93 6.00 -1.03
C GLN A 39 -15.72 7.27 -0.71
N ALA A 40 -15.80 7.66 0.55
CA ALA A 40 -16.51 8.87 0.98
C ALA A 40 -15.92 10.14 0.35
N ALA A 41 -14.61 10.16 0.11
CA ALA A 41 -13.91 11.28 -0.50
C ALA A 41 -13.89 11.23 -2.05
N GLY A 42 -14.45 10.19 -2.68
CA GLY A 42 -14.35 9.97 -4.12
C GLY A 42 -12.90 9.87 -4.62
N PHE A 43 -12.04 9.22 -3.85
CA PHE A 43 -10.58 9.19 -4.05
C PHE A 43 -10.02 7.77 -4.23
N ALA A 44 -10.90 6.78 -4.43
CA ALA A 44 -10.53 5.37 -4.49
C ALA A 44 -9.63 5.01 -5.70
N ASP A 45 -9.81 5.71 -6.82
CA ASP A 45 -9.05 5.55 -8.06
C ASP A 45 -7.65 6.18 -7.99
N GLN A 46 -7.49 7.21 -7.16
CA GLN A 46 -6.25 7.97 -6.93
C GLN A 46 -5.43 7.44 -5.75
N ALA A 47 -5.67 6.20 -5.33
CA ALA A 47 -4.95 5.57 -4.22
C ALA A 47 -4.46 4.15 -4.56
N ILE A 48 -3.28 3.83 -4.04
CA ILE A 48 -2.76 2.46 -3.90
C ILE A 48 -2.67 2.16 -2.40
N VAL A 49 -3.24 1.05 -1.96
CA VAL A 49 -3.22 0.64 -0.55
C VAL A 49 -2.39 -0.63 -0.39
N GLY A 50 -1.32 -0.56 0.39
CA GLY A 50 -0.41 -1.70 0.58
C GLY A 50 -0.08 -2.02 2.02
N SER A 51 0.50 -3.20 2.25
CA SER A 51 1.08 -3.58 3.54
C SER A 51 2.17 -4.65 3.38
N PHE A 52 3.03 -4.77 4.40
CA PHE A 52 3.91 -5.94 4.60
C PHE A 52 3.13 -7.20 5.00
N TYR A 53 1.87 -7.06 5.41
CA TYR A 53 1.00 -8.15 5.79
C TYR A 53 -0.02 -8.42 4.66
N PRO A 54 0.18 -9.45 3.80
CA PRO A 54 -0.60 -9.61 2.57
C PRO A 54 -2.12 -9.72 2.78
N TRP A 55 -2.57 -10.19 3.94
CA TRP A 55 -4.01 -10.28 4.27
C TRP A 55 -4.69 -8.91 4.43
N LEU A 56 -3.93 -7.82 4.67
CA LEU A 56 -4.50 -6.46 4.76
C LEU A 56 -4.89 -5.89 3.40
N PRO A 57 -4.01 -5.84 2.36
CA PRO A 57 -4.42 -5.50 1.01
C PRO A 57 -5.42 -6.50 0.43
N GLN A 58 -5.35 -7.80 0.77
CA GLN A 58 -6.40 -8.76 0.41
C GLN A 58 -7.78 -8.31 0.93
N ARG A 59 -7.85 -7.87 2.19
CA ARG A 59 -9.10 -7.38 2.78
C ARG A 59 -9.59 -6.11 2.10
N VAL A 60 -8.69 -5.20 1.69
CA VAL A 60 -9.06 -4.03 0.89
C VAL A 60 -9.64 -4.45 -0.46
N LYS A 61 -8.95 -5.35 -1.17
CA LYS A 61 -9.40 -5.87 -2.48
C LYS A 61 -10.78 -6.53 -2.38
N PHE A 62 -11.02 -7.31 -1.33
CA PHE A 62 -12.35 -7.90 -1.06
C PHE A 62 -13.44 -6.84 -0.83
N LEU A 63 -13.15 -5.78 -0.07
CA LEU A 63 -14.14 -4.75 0.28
C LEU A 63 -14.41 -3.76 -0.85
N ALA A 64 -13.40 -3.47 -1.67
CA ALA A 64 -13.47 -2.52 -2.77
C ALA A 64 -12.50 -2.97 -3.88
N PRO A 65 -12.93 -3.87 -4.78
CA PRO A 65 -12.07 -4.45 -5.81
C PRO A 65 -11.41 -3.42 -6.75
N THR A 66 -12.03 -2.24 -6.88
CA THR A 66 -11.54 -1.13 -7.70
C THR A 66 -10.36 -0.39 -7.09
N ILE A 67 -10.12 -0.51 -5.78
CA ILE A 67 -8.95 0.08 -5.14
C ILE A 67 -7.72 -0.75 -5.52
N ARG A 68 -6.70 -0.07 -6.05
CA ARG A 68 -5.41 -0.68 -6.35
C ARG A 68 -4.71 -1.07 -5.05
N THR A 69 -4.14 -2.27 -4.99
CA THR A 69 -3.47 -2.79 -3.80
C THR A 69 -2.06 -3.24 -4.09
N SER A 70 -1.23 -3.28 -3.04
CA SER A 70 0.15 -3.74 -3.15
C SER A 70 0.61 -4.58 -1.97
N VAL A 71 1.43 -5.60 -2.24
CA VAL A 71 2.19 -6.31 -1.22
C VAL A 71 3.58 -5.69 -1.08
N LEU A 72 3.93 -5.24 0.13
CA LEU A 72 5.25 -4.68 0.44
C LEU A 72 6.18 -5.81 0.87
N ILE A 73 7.37 -5.85 0.28
CA ILE A 73 8.33 -6.93 0.46
C ILE A 73 9.55 -6.40 1.21
N GLY A 74 9.69 -6.87 2.44
CA GLY A 74 10.85 -6.58 3.26
C GLY A 74 12.11 -7.26 2.73
N ARG A 75 13.27 -6.76 3.15
CA ARG A 75 14.57 -7.30 2.76
C ARG A 75 14.74 -8.76 3.20
N GLU A 76 14.17 -9.11 4.34
CA GLU A 76 14.24 -10.42 4.98
C GLU A 76 13.61 -11.54 4.15
N VAL A 77 12.60 -11.21 3.33
CA VAL A 77 11.88 -12.15 2.47
C VAL A 77 12.19 -11.95 0.98
N ARG A 78 13.26 -11.22 0.64
CA ARG A 78 13.58 -10.86 -0.76
C ARG A 78 13.90 -12.05 -1.68
N GLN A 79 14.22 -13.21 -1.12
CA GLN A 79 14.52 -14.45 -1.87
C GLN A 79 13.30 -15.38 -1.95
N GLU A 80 12.19 -15.00 -1.31
CA GLU A 80 10.94 -15.76 -1.35
C GLU A 80 10.20 -15.52 -2.66
N ASN A 81 9.24 -16.39 -2.98
CA ASN A 81 8.37 -16.21 -4.14
C ASN A 81 7.23 -15.23 -3.85
N PHE A 82 7.57 -13.97 -3.61
CA PHE A 82 6.60 -12.92 -3.30
C PHE A 82 5.65 -12.58 -4.47
N ILE A 83 6.00 -12.98 -5.70
CA ILE A 83 5.09 -12.88 -6.84
C ILE A 83 3.90 -13.80 -6.66
N GLU A 84 4.10 -15.06 -6.25
CA GLU A 84 3.00 -15.98 -5.93
C GLU A 84 2.12 -15.44 -4.79
N TRP A 85 2.72 -14.80 -3.78
CA TRP A 85 1.95 -14.20 -2.69
C TRP A 85 1.04 -13.06 -3.19
N ALA A 86 1.58 -12.18 -4.03
CA ALA A 86 0.82 -11.07 -4.61
C ALA A 86 -0.32 -11.58 -5.49
N LEU A 87 -0.07 -12.59 -6.33
CA LEU A 87 -1.09 -13.23 -7.15
C LEU A 87 -2.17 -13.90 -6.29
N ALA A 88 -1.79 -14.60 -5.22
CA ALA A 88 -2.72 -15.30 -4.33
C ALA A 88 -3.68 -14.35 -3.57
N VAL A 89 -3.28 -13.09 -3.37
CA VAL A 89 -4.12 -12.07 -2.74
C VAL A 89 -4.72 -11.07 -3.74
N GLU A 90 -4.57 -11.34 -5.04
CA GLU A 90 -5.03 -10.48 -6.13
C GLU A 90 -4.51 -9.04 -6.02
N ALA A 91 -3.29 -8.84 -5.54
CA ALA A 91 -2.68 -7.52 -5.49
C ALA A 91 -2.23 -7.06 -6.89
N ASP A 92 -2.42 -5.77 -7.18
CA ASP A 92 -2.06 -5.20 -8.48
C ASP A 92 -0.55 -4.92 -8.60
N TYR A 93 0.12 -4.71 -7.46
CA TYR A 93 1.54 -4.35 -7.42
C TYR A 93 2.32 -5.11 -6.34
N VAL A 94 3.61 -5.28 -6.59
CA VAL A 94 4.61 -5.63 -5.57
C VAL A 94 5.48 -4.40 -5.32
N HIS A 95 5.74 -4.08 -4.06
CA HIS A 95 6.64 -3.00 -3.65
C HIS A 95 7.86 -3.56 -2.92
N PRO A 96 9.02 -3.66 -3.58
CA PRO A 96 10.28 -4.04 -2.96
C PRO A 96 10.82 -2.91 -2.07
N CYS A 97 10.75 -3.06 -0.74
CA CYS A 97 11.30 -2.11 0.23
C CYS A 97 12.79 -2.42 0.51
N TRP A 98 13.60 -2.37 -0.54
CA TRP A 98 15.00 -2.85 -0.53
C TRP A 98 16.02 -1.73 -0.69
N GLU A 99 15.62 -0.47 -0.55
CA GLU A 99 16.45 0.69 -0.79
C GLU A 99 17.73 0.72 0.07
N LYS A 100 17.71 0.03 1.23
CA LYS A 100 18.86 -0.13 2.14
C LYS A 100 19.53 -1.51 2.07
N ALA A 101 19.10 -2.38 1.16
CA ALA A 101 19.65 -3.73 1.06
C ALA A 101 20.97 -3.80 0.28
N SER A 102 21.26 -2.81 -0.57
CA SER A 102 22.46 -2.72 -1.40
C SER A 102 22.68 -1.26 -1.83
N PRO A 103 23.92 -0.82 -2.13
CA PRO A 103 24.16 0.43 -2.85
C PRO A 103 23.52 0.48 -4.25
N THR A 104 23.14 -0.68 -4.80
CA THR A 104 22.49 -0.82 -6.11
C THR A 104 21.22 -1.68 -5.99
N PRO A 105 20.17 -1.21 -5.28
CA PRO A 105 19.00 -2.01 -4.97
C PRO A 105 18.19 -2.43 -6.22
N HIS A 106 18.26 -1.66 -7.30
CA HIS A 106 17.67 -2.01 -8.60
C HIS A 106 18.23 -3.31 -9.19
N LYS A 107 19.49 -3.67 -8.89
CA LYS A 107 20.11 -4.93 -9.32
C LYS A 107 19.65 -6.14 -8.50
N LEU A 108 18.84 -5.94 -7.46
CA LEU A 108 18.28 -7.03 -6.67
C LEU A 108 16.99 -7.61 -7.30
N LEU A 109 16.39 -6.91 -8.26
CA LEU A 109 15.14 -7.31 -8.92
C LEU A 109 15.36 -8.19 -10.15
N THR A 110 16.56 -8.16 -10.73
CA THR A 110 16.95 -8.91 -11.92
C THR A 110 18.28 -9.60 -11.62
N PRO A 111 18.46 -10.89 -11.98
CA PRO A 111 19.73 -11.59 -11.82
C PRO A 111 20.93 -10.84 -12.42
#